data_AF-A0A914Q4W7-F1
#
_entry.id   AF-A0A914Q4W7-F1
#
_cell.length_a   1.000
_cell.length_b   1.000
_cell.length_c   1.000
_cell.angle_alpha   90.00
_cell.angle_beta   90.00
_cell.angle_gamma   90.00
#
_symmetry.space_group_name_H-M   'P 1'
#
loop_
_entity.id
_entity.type
_entity.pdbx_description
1 polymer ?
#
loop_
_entity_poly.entity_id
_entity_poly.type
_entity_poly.pdbx_seq_one_letter_code
_entity_poly.pdbx_strand_id
1 'polypeptide(L)'
;MPKTSQPNNEHKNDGGFKKGKAPVESPKFFVYNHGYINLAVVLVILTLFIIPPTRHFVHKLVIPQYRETIVFPGENHDHKLYRNGIDDLSTIFFYTLIWYVIHYTVQDKVVAPIQNRLKISEERQAKFTESFLLYLFGLYSIFHEIYIFCKIGVFDDLSLLYKGYPDTHRYLPLTVKMFFILQIAYWLHKIPELIFQNLTKEERISRASYTFYRLGMALYFIELISQLMFHKSRLMYYAGYKTFSTFV
;
A
#
# COMPACT_ATOMS: atom_id res chain seq x y z
N MET A 1 48.37 -28.57 -41.63
CA MET A 1 47.13 -27.81 -41.92
C MET A 1 46.12 -28.06 -40.80
N PRO A 2 45.25 -27.08 -40.50
CA PRO A 2 44.87 -26.73 -39.12
C PRO A 2 43.44 -27.10 -38.71
N LYS A 3 43.26 -27.13 -37.37
CA LYS A 3 42.05 -26.88 -36.55
C LYS A 3 40.77 -27.64 -36.86
N THR A 4 40.25 -28.31 -35.83
CA THR A 4 38.86 -28.07 -35.42
C THR A 4 38.70 -28.27 -33.92
N SER A 5 38.92 -27.16 -33.21
CA SER A 5 38.44 -26.90 -31.86
C SER A 5 36.91 -26.97 -31.85
N GLN A 6 36.34 -27.94 -31.14
CA GLN A 6 34.93 -27.87 -30.74
C GLN A 6 34.80 -26.90 -29.56
N PRO A 7 33.95 -25.86 -29.64
CA PRO A 7 33.65 -25.03 -28.48
C PRO A 7 32.61 -25.75 -27.61
N ASN A 8 33.00 -26.03 -26.36
CA ASN A 8 32.09 -26.36 -25.27
C ASN A 8 31.19 -25.15 -25.00
N ASN A 9 29.99 -25.14 -25.58
CA ASN A 9 28.91 -24.25 -25.16
C ASN A 9 28.18 -24.87 -23.95
N GLU A 10 28.80 -24.80 -22.77
CA GLU A 10 28.05 -24.81 -21.52
C GLU A 10 27.47 -23.41 -21.28
N HIS A 11 26.36 -23.07 -21.94
CA HIS A 11 25.47 -22.04 -21.44
C HIS A 11 24.72 -22.60 -20.23
N LYS A 12 25.35 -22.52 -19.06
CA LYS A 12 24.68 -22.71 -17.77
C LYS A 12 23.65 -21.60 -17.58
N ASN A 13 22.40 -21.94 -17.89
CA ASN A 13 21.22 -21.21 -17.45
C ASN A 13 21.11 -21.28 -15.92
N ASP A 14 21.51 -20.23 -15.22
CA ASP A 14 21.15 -19.99 -13.82
C ASP A 14 19.80 -19.25 -13.71
N GLY A 15 18.78 -19.77 -14.42
CA GLY A 15 17.37 -19.33 -14.39
C GLY A 15 16.62 -19.78 -13.13
N GLY A 16 17.30 -19.81 -11.99
CA GLY A 16 16.73 -20.11 -10.69
C GLY A 16 17.59 -19.44 -9.64
N PHE A 17 17.02 -18.48 -8.91
CA PHE A 17 17.70 -17.75 -7.83
C PHE A 17 18.32 -18.74 -6.83
N LYS A 18 19.60 -19.06 -6.99
CA LYS A 18 20.37 -19.86 -6.02
C LYS A 18 20.51 -19.03 -4.75
N LYS A 19 19.63 -19.29 -3.78
CA LYS A 19 19.77 -18.85 -2.39
C LYS A 19 21.07 -19.43 -1.83
N GLY A 20 21.94 -18.54 -1.36
CA GLY A 20 23.10 -18.86 -0.52
C GLY A 20 24.44 -18.83 -1.26
N LYS A 21 25.42 -18.14 -0.64
CA LYS A 21 26.88 -18.04 -0.97
C LYS A 21 27.38 -16.67 -1.47
N ALA A 22 26.74 -15.56 -1.12
CA ALA A 22 27.40 -14.26 -1.16
C ALA A 22 27.95 -13.93 0.25
N PRO A 23 29.23 -13.53 0.41
CA PRO A 23 29.75 -13.08 1.70
C PRO A 23 28.86 -11.98 2.29
N VAL A 24 28.68 -11.95 3.62
CA VAL A 24 27.76 -11.01 4.31
C VAL A 24 28.07 -9.54 3.96
N GLU A 25 29.34 -9.23 3.73
CA GLU A 25 29.81 -7.88 3.39
C GLU A 25 29.60 -7.50 1.92
N SER A 26 29.20 -8.44 1.06
CA SER A 26 29.00 -8.14 -0.36
C SER A 26 27.67 -7.40 -0.59
N PRO A 27 27.62 -6.36 -1.44
CA PRO A 27 26.36 -5.69 -1.82
C PRO A 27 25.30 -6.65 -2.37
N LYS A 28 25.74 -7.77 -2.97
CA LYS A 28 24.87 -8.84 -3.48
C LYS A 28 24.13 -9.59 -2.36
N PHE A 29 24.71 -9.72 -1.17
CA PHE A 29 24.05 -10.36 -0.03
C PHE A 29 22.74 -9.66 0.34
N PHE A 30 22.75 -8.32 0.40
CA PHE A 30 21.56 -7.53 0.70
C PHE A 30 20.48 -7.69 -0.37
N VAL A 31 20.87 -7.70 -1.65
CA VAL A 31 19.94 -7.92 -2.76
C VAL A 31 19.31 -9.31 -2.71
N TYR A 32 20.03 -10.37 -2.34
CA TYR A 32 19.44 -11.71 -2.26
C TYR A 32 18.58 -11.94 -1.02
N ASN A 33 18.86 -11.25 0.09
CA ASN A 33 18.19 -11.46 1.38
C ASN A 33 17.22 -10.34 1.77
N HIS A 34 16.96 -9.37 0.89
CA HIS A 34 16.18 -8.17 1.20
C HIS A 34 14.84 -8.47 1.88
N GLY A 35 14.13 -9.52 1.45
CA GLY A 35 12.85 -9.91 2.05
C GLY A 35 12.98 -10.36 3.50
N TYR A 36 13.96 -11.22 3.80
CA TYR A 36 14.22 -11.68 5.18
C TYR A 36 14.76 -10.56 6.07
N ILE A 37 15.57 -9.65 5.52
CA ILE A 37 16.09 -8.49 6.26
C ILE A 37 14.93 -7.57 6.66
N ASN A 38 14.06 -7.21 5.73
CA ASN A 38 12.90 -6.36 6.04
C ASN A 38 11.92 -7.04 7.00
N LEU A 39 11.72 -8.36 6.88
CA LEU A 39 10.95 -9.13 7.85
C LEU A 39 11.59 -9.06 9.25
N ALA A 40 12.90 -9.25 9.35
CA ALA A 40 13.62 -9.15 10.62
C ALA A 40 13.49 -7.75 11.24
N VAL A 41 13.61 -6.68 10.44
CA VAL A 41 13.39 -5.29 10.89
C VAL A 41 11.98 -5.11 11.45
N VAL A 42 10.94 -5.57 10.73
CA VAL A 42 9.56 -5.53 11.20
C VAL A 42 9.40 -6.27 12.53
N LEU A 43 9.95 -7.47 12.66
CA LEU A 43 9.86 -8.27 13.88
C LEU A 43 10.57 -7.61 15.06
N VAL A 44 11.72 -6.96 14.84
CA VAL A 44 12.41 -6.18 15.87
C VAL A 44 11.54 -5.01 16.32
N ILE A 45 10.95 -4.25 15.40
CA ILE A 45 10.04 -3.14 15.72
C ILE A 45 8.86 -3.65 16.56
N LEU A 46 8.21 -4.74 16.13
CA LEU A 46 7.09 -5.33 16.87
C LEU A 46 7.50 -5.83 18.27
N THR A 47 8.71 -6.39 18.40
CA THR A 47 9.25 -6.83 19.69
C THR A 47 9.48 -5.63 20.62
N LEU A 48 10.10 -4.56 20.11
CA LEU A 48 10.33 -3.33 20.86
C LEU A 48 9.02 -2.62 21.24
N PHE A 49 7.94 -2.81 20.48
CA PHE A 49 6.62 -2.29 20.84
C PHE A 49 6.04 -2.98 22.08
N ILE A 50 6.29 -4.28 22.24
CA ILE A 50 5.79 -5.06 23.38
C ILE A 50 6.56 -4.70 24.67
N ILE A 51 7.87 -4.45 24.56
CA ILE A 51 8.76 -4.15 25.69
C ILE A 51 8.44 -2.74 26.28
N PRO A 52 8.04 -2.62 27.57
CA PRO A 52 7.60 -1.35 28.16
C PRO A 52 8.57 -0.16 28.04
N PRO A 53 9.89 -0.29 28.34
CA PRO A 53 10.81 0.85 28.24
C PRO A 53 10.99 1.39 26.81
N THR A 54 10.79 0.55 25.79
CA THR A 54 10.95 0.92 24.37
C THR A 54 9.64 1.31 23.70
N ARG A 55 8.49 0.96 24.30
CA ARG A 55 7.16 1.13 23.73
C ARG A 55 6.85 2.58 23.33
N HIS A 56 7.23 3.56 24.15
CA HIS A 56 6.91 4.97 23.86
C HIS A 56 7.54 5.45 22.54
N PHE A 57 8.74 4.98 22.22
CA PHE A 57 9.42 5.32 20.97
C PHE A 57 8.77 4.64 19.76
N VAL A 58 8.41 3.36 19.90
CA VAL A 58 7.85 2.56 18.80
C VAL A 58 6.36 2.80 18.57
N HIS A 59 5.63 3.27 19.58
CA HIS A 59 4.22 3.58 19.48
C HIS A 59 3.91 4.53 18.32
N LYS A 60 4.76 5.54 18.10
CA LYS A 60 4.61 6.50 17.00
C LYS A 60 4.63 5.82 15.62
N LEU A 61 5.48 4.80 15.47
CA LEU A 61 5.59 4.03 14.24
C LEU A 61 4.39 3.08 14.01
N VAL A 62 3.90 2.41 15.05
CA VAL A 62 2.93 1.31 14.86
C VAL A 62 1.47 1.80 14.84
N ILE A 63 1.15 2.79 15.67
CA ILE A 63 -0.22 3.25 15.89
C ILE A 63 -0.44 4.60 15.18
N PRO A 64 -1.60 4.85 14.55
CA PRO A 64 -1.93 6.17 13.99
C PRO A 64 -1.95 7.29 15.04
N GLN A 65 -1.45 8.47 14.68
CA GLN A 65 -1.29 9.60 15.61
C GLN A 65 -2.54 10.49 15.66
N TYR A 66 -2.55 11.52 16.52
CA TYR A 66 -3.64 12.51 16.62
C TYR A 66 -5.02 11.91 16.94
N ARG A 67 -5.08 10.99 17.91
CA ARG A 67 -6.34 10.48 18.46
C ARG A 67 -6.96 11.54 19.36
N GLU A 68 -8.21 11.89 19.09
CA GLU A 68 -9.02 12.79 19.90
C GLU A 68 -10.30 12.08 20.35
N THR A 69 -10.78 12.43 21.54
CA THR A 69 -12.01 11.88 22.10
C THR A 69 -13.06 12.98 22.03
N ILE A 70 -14.08 12.80 21.18
CA ILE A 70 -15.13 13.78 20.95
C ILE A 70 -16.41 13.27 21.60
N VAL A 71 -17.01 14.14 22.41
CA VAL A 71 -18.31 13.92 23.02
C VAL A 71 -19.34 14.65 22.17
N PHE A 72 -20.24 13.91 21.52
CA PHE A 72 -21.35 14.53 20.81
C PHE A 72 -22.50 14.79 21.81
N PRO A 73 -23.03 16.02 21.89
CA PRO A 73 -24.14 16.33 22.77
C PRO A 73 -25.35 15.46 22.45
N GLY A 74 -25.82 14.65 23.41
CA GLY A 74 -26.96 13.74 23.24
C GLY A 74 -26.60 12.27 23.01
N GLU A 75 -25.31 11.92 22.93
CA GLU A 75 -24.86 10.53 22.87
C GLU A 75 -24.15 10.12 24.16
N ASN A 76 -24.44 8.90 24.65
CA ASN A 76 -23.89 8.38 25.91
C ASN A 76 -22.47 7.81 25.79
N HIS A 77 -21.84 7.92 24.61
CA HIS A 77 -20.55 7.31 24.33
C HIS A 77 -19.59 8.27 23.67
N ASP A 78 -18.36 8.27 24.17
CA ASP A 78 -17.24 9.00 23.62
C ASP A 78 -16.76 8.40 22.30
N HIS A 79 -16.63 9.23 21.27
CA HIS A 79 -16.10 8.82 19.97
C HIS A 79 -14.60 9.04 19.89
N LYS A 80 -13.86 7.97 19.65
CA LYS A 80 -12.40 8.02 19.40
C LYS A 80 -12.16 8.27 17.91
N LEU A 81 -11.91 9.52 17.57
CA LEU A 81 -11.67 9.98 16.21
C LEU A 81 -10.22 10.42 16.04
N TYR A 82 -9.81 10.63 14.79
CA TYR A 82 -8.44 10.93 14.44
C TYR A 82 -8.33 12.12 13.49
N ARG A 83 -7.33 12.96 13.70
CA ARG A 83 -6.97 14.02 12.74
C ARG A 83 -5.77 13.60 11.91
N ASN A 84 -5.51 14.30 10.81
CA ASN A 84 -4.31 14.10 10.02
C ASN A 84 -3.20 15.04 10.49
N GLY A 85 -1.96 14.57 10.49
CA GLY A 85 -0.81 15.43 10.73
C GLY A 85 0.51 14.78 10.35
N ILE A 86 1.60 15.51 10.53
CA ILE A 86 2.92 15.11 10.04
C ILE A 86 3.48 13.86 10.74
N ASP A 87 3.08 13.60 11.98
CA ASP A 87 3.55 12.43 12.73
C ASP A 87 3.02 11.11 12.14
N ASP A 88 1.96 11.16 11.31
CA ASP A 88 1.47 9.99 10.57
C ASP A 88 2.49 9.49 9.54
N LEU A 89 3.49 10.29 9.15
CA LEU A 89 4.59 9.84 8.27
C LEU A 89 5.36 8.67 8.88
N SER A 90 5.54 8.66 10.20
CA SER A 90 6.21 7.55 10.90
C SER A 90 5.40 6.27 10.82
N THR A 91 4.07 6.39 10.90
CA THR A 91 3.13 5.29 10.73
C THR A 91 3.11 4.79 9.29
N ILE A 92 3.05 5.68 8.32
CA ILE A 92 3.14 5.36 6.88
C ILE A 92 4.44 4.60 6.57
N PHE A 93 5.57 5.03 7.12
CA PHE A 93 6.85 4.36 6.95
C PHE A 93 6.81 2.92 7.49
N PHE A 94 6.28 2.71 8.70
CA PHE A 94 6.17 1.36 9.27
C PHE A 94 5.29 0.45 8.40
N TYR A 95 4.11 0.90 8.00
CA TYR A 95 3.23 0.11 7.13
C TYR A 95 3.80 -0.08 5.72
N THR A 96 4.72 0.78 5.27
CA THR A 96 5.47 0.57 4.02
C THR A 96 6.37 -0.66 4.12
N LEU A 97 7.03 -0.87 5.27
CA LEU A 97 7.81 -2.08 5.54
C LEU A 97 6.93 -3.34 5.61
N ILE A 98 5.74 -3.22 6.20
CA ILE A 98 4.76 -4.31 6.23
C ILE A 98 4.34 -4.69 4.81
N TRP A 99 3.94 -3.72 3.98
CA TRP A 99 3.56 -3.97 2.60
C TRP A 99 4.70 -4.58 1.79
N TYR A 100 5.93 -4.12 2.01
CA TYR A 100 7.11 -4.70 1.39
C TYR A 100 7.24 -6.20 1.71
N VAL A 101 7.12 -6.58 2.99
CA VAL A 101 7.21 -7.98 3.43
C VAL A 101 6.07 -8.82 2.84
N ILE A 102 4.84 -8.30 2.81
CA ILE A 102 3.68 -8.95 2.19
C ILE A 102 3.96 -9.18 0.69
N HIS A 103 4.36 -8.13 -0.03
CA HIS A 103 4.61 -8.19 -1.47
C HIS A 103 5.69 -9.21 -1.81
N TYR A 104 6.82 -9.17 -1.09
CA TYR A 104 7.90 -10.16 -1.21
C TYR A 104 7.41 -11.59 -0.94
N THR A 105 6.61 -11.78 0.11
CA THR A 105 6.11 -13.11 0.49
C THR A 105 5.15 -13.65 -0.57
N VAL A 106 4.24 -12.83 -1.09
CA VAL A 106 3.32 -13.24 -2.17
C VAL A 106 4.09 -13.54 -3.45
N GLN A 107 5.13 -12.75 -3.77
CA GLN A 107 6.03 -13.02 -4.89
C GLN A 107 6.70 -14.40 -4.79
N ASP A 108 7.37 -14.68 -3.66
CA ASP A 108 8.13 -15.93 -3.44
C ASP A 108 7.21 -17.16 -3.30
N LYS A 109 6.09 -17.02 -2.58
CA LYS A 109 5.24 -18.15 -2.18
C LYS A 109 4.04 -18.42 -3.08
N VAL A 110 3.57 -17.44 -3.84
CA VAL A 110 2.35 -17.57 -4.66
C VAL A 110 2.67 -17.36 -6.13
N VAL A 111 3.26 -16.21 -6.48
CA VAL A 111 3.49 -15.82 -7.88
C VAL A 111 4.52 -16.73 -8.54
N ALA A 112 5.68 -16.96 -7.91
CA ALA A 112 6.75 -17.78 -8.48
C ALA A 112 6.28 -19.23 -8.76
N PRO A 113 5.57 -19.93 -7.85
CA PRO A 113 4.96 -21.22 -8.17
C PRO A 113 3.99 -21.19 -9.36
N ILE A 114 3.15 -20.15 -9.48
CA ILE A 114 2.22 -20.01 -10.60
C ILE A 114 2.98 -19.81 -11.92
N GLN A 115 3.97 -18.92 -11.95
CA GLN A 115 4.81 -18.66 -13.12
C GLN A 115 5.52 -19.93 -13.61
N ASN A 116 6.08 -20.70 -12.67
CA ASN A 116 6.75 -21.96 -12.97
C ASN A 116 5.79 -23.00 -13.54
N ARG A 117 4.58 -23.12 -12.96
CA ARG A 117 3.55 -24.04 -13.46
C ARG A 117 3.05 -23.66 -14.86
N LEU A 118 2.86 -22.38 -15.11
CA LEU A 118 2.40 -21.85 -16.40
C LEU A 118 3.54 -21.69 -17.44
N LYS A 119 4.79 -21.99 -17.06
CA LYS A 119 5.99 -21.84 -17.91
C LYS A 119 6.07 -20.46 -18.57
N ILE A 120 5.75 -19.41 -17.82
CA ILE A 120 5.79 -18.02 -18.32
C ILE A 120 7.24 -17.66 -18.65
N SER A 121 7.48 -17.12 -19.85
CA SER A 121 8.82 -16.69 -20.28
C SER A 121 9.37 -15.58 -19.39
N GLU A 122 10.70 -15.54 -19.21
CA GLU A 122 11.37 -14.58 -18.31
C GLU A 122 10.98 -13.12 -18.60
N GLU A 123 10.88 -12.75 -19.88
CA GLU A 123 10.45 -11.41 -20.31
C GLU A 123 9.05 -11.02 -19.83
N ARG A 124 8.16 -12.01 -19.61
CA ARG A 124 6.77 -11.81 -19.18
C ARG A 124 6.59 -11.97 -17.69
N GLN A 125 7.52 -12.62 -16.97
CA GLN A 125 7.41 -12.87 -15.54
C GLN A 125 7.32 -11.55 -14.75
N ALA A 126 8.17 -10.57 -15.03
CA ALA A 126 8.13 -9.27 -14.34
C ALA A 126 6.77 -8.56 -14.49
N LYS A 127 6.22 -8.54 -15.71
CA LYS A 127 4.91 -7.94 -16.00
C LYS A 127 3.77 -8.71 -15.35
N PHE A 128 3.83 -10.04 -15.36
CA PHE A 128 2.85 -10.89 -14.68
C PHE A 128 2.85 -10.64 -13.17
N THR A 129 4.03 -10.59 -12.55
CA THR A 129 4.17 -10.31 -11.12
C THR A 129 3.57 -8.96 -10.75
N GLU A 130 3.89 -7.90 -11.50
CA GLU A 130 3.36 -6.56 -11.24
C GLU A 130 1.82 -6.53 -11.37
N SER A 131 1.28 -7.08 -12.45
CA SER A 131 -0.17 -7.13 -12.69
C SER A 131 -0.91 -7.96 -11.63
N PHE A 132 -0.36 -9.11 -11.24
CA PHE A 132 -0.97 -9.99 -10.23
C PHE A 132 -1.04 -9.31 -8.86
N LEU A 133 0.03 -8.63 -8.45
CA LEU A 133 0.08 -7.94 -7.15
C LEU A 133 -0.80 -6.70 -7.15
N LEU A 134 -0.86 -5.95 -8.25
CA LEU A 134 -1.82 -4.86 -8.42
C LEU A 134 -3.27 -5.35 -8.38
N TYR A 135 -3.56 -6.50 -8.98
CA TYR A 135 -4.89 -7.11 -8.91
C TYR A 135 -5.28 -7.47 -7.47
N LEU A 136 -4.39 -8.13 -6.72
CA LEU A 136 -4.64 -8.45 -5.31
C LEU A 136 -4.82 -7.20 -4.45
N PHE A 137 -4.01 -6.17 -4.70
CA PHE A 137 -4.15 -4.89 -4.01
C PHE A 137 -5.48 -4.20 -4.36
N GLY A 138 -5.89 -4.21 -5.63
CA GLY A 138 -7.18 -3.68 -6.06
C GLY A 138 -8.36 -4.35 -5.35
N LEU A 139 -8.35 -5.69 -5.26
CA LEU A 139 -9.35 -6.44 -4.49
C LEU A 139 -9.36 -6.02 -3.02
N TYR A 140 -8.18 -5.98 -2.38
CA TYR A 140 -8.05 -5.53 -1.00
C TYR A 140 -8.63 -4.12 -0.78
N SER A 141 -8.30 -3.17 -1.65
CA SER A 141 -8.78 -1.79 -1.56
C SER A 141 -10.29 -1.70 -1.70
N ILE A 142 -10.88 -2.41 -2.68
CA ILE A 142 -12.33 -2.45 -2.88
C ILE A 142 -13.03 -3.02 -1.64
N PHE A 143 -12.58 -4.16 -1.12
CA PHE A 143 -13.20 -4.77 0.06
C PHE A 143 -13.08 -3.90 1.32
N HIS A 144 -11.94 -3.23 1.51
CA HIS A 144 -11.73 -2.33 2.63
C HIS A 144 -12.62 -1.06 2.51
N GLU A 145 -12.76 -0.51 1.31
CA GLU A 145 -13.63 0.64 1.06
C GLU A 145 -15.11 0.29 1.27
N ILE A 146 -15.57 -0.86 0.75
CA ILE A 146 -16.93 -1.37 1.00
C ILE A 146 -17.17 -1.53 2.50
N TYR A 147 -16.22 -2.12 3.23
CA TYR A 147 -16.31 -2.26 4.69
C TYR A 147 -16.45 -0.90 5.39
N ILE A 148 -15.73 0.13 4.94
CA ILE A 148 -15.85 1.49 5.45
C ILE A 148 -17.24 2.07 5.17
N PHE A 149 -17.76 1.94 3.94
CA PHE A 149 -19.07 2.46 3.57
C PHE A 149 -20.19 1.78 4.34
N CYS A 150 -20.14 0.45 4.52
CA CYS A 150 -21.07 -0.27 5.38
C CYS A 150 -20.99 0.22 6.83
N LYS A 151 -19.78 0.45 7.35
CA LYS A 151 -19.59 0.87 8.75
C LYS A 151 -20.07 2.29 9.03
N ILE A 152 -19.96 3.19 8.05
CA ILE A 152 -20.40 4.58 8.18
C ILE A 152 -21.90 4.73 7.82
N GLY A 153 -22.51 3.74 7.18
CA GLY A 153 -23.92 3.81 6.74
C GLY A 153 -24.10 4.62 5.46
N VAL A 154 -23.07 4.74 4.62
CA VAL A 154 -23.11 5.54 3.37
C VAL A 154 -24.13 4.97 2.38
N PHE A 155 -24.38 3.66 2.42
CA PHE A 155 -25.40 3.03 1.58
C PHE A 155 -26.83 3.43 1.99
N ASP A 156 -27.05 3.83 3.24
CA ASP A 156 -28.35 4.25 3.76
C ASP A 156 -28.55 5.77 3.60
N ASP A 157 -27.50 6.57 3.85
CA ASP A 157 -27.53 8.02 3.70
C ASP A 157 -26.24 8.54 3.04
N LEU A 158 -26.33 8.85 1.75
CA LEU A 158 -25.22 9.39 0.97
C LEU A 158 -24.79 10.79 1.45
N SER A 159 -25.66 11.52 2.16
CA SER A 159 -25.34 12.85 2.67
C SER A 159 -24.23 12.83 3.74
N LEU A 160 -24.01 11.68 4.39
CA LEU A 160 -22.93 11.47 5.36
C LEU A 160 -21.52 11.70 4.77
N LEU A 161 -21.36 11.64 3.43
CA LEU A 161 -20.10 11.95 2.75
C LEU A 161 -19.73 13.44 2.75
N TYR A 162 -20.67 14.34 3.02
CA TYR A 162 -20.41 15.79 3.00
C TYR A 162 -21.05 16.57 4.17
N LYS A 163 -21.93 15.94 4.95
CA LYS A 163 -22.63 16.59 6.06
C LYS A 163 -21.67 16.99 7.18
N GLY A 164 -21.65 18.28 7.52
CA GLY A 164 -20.73 18.85 8.52
C GLY A 164 -19.35 19.20 7.98
N TYR A 165 -19.16 19.19 6.65
CA TYR A 165 -18.00 19.81 6.03
C TYR A 165 -17.96 21.33 6.33
N PRO A 166 -16.80 21.92 6.69
CA PRO A 166 -15.48 21.28 6.83
C PRO A 166 -15.17 20.77 8.26
N ASP A 167 -15.92 21.18 9.27
CA ASP A 167 -15.50 21.03 10.67
C ASP A 167 -15.51 19.58 11.17
N THR A 168 -16.52 18.78 10.81
CA THR A 168 -16.59 17.36 11.21
C THR A 168 -15.72 16.46 10.34
N HIS A 169 -15.49 16.84 9.08
CA HIS A 169 -14.68 16.08 8.11
C HIS A 169 -13.18 16.08 8.43
N ARG A 170 -12.74 16.96 9.34
CA ARG A 170 -11.37 16.94 9.88
C ARG A 170 -11.12 15.74 10.81
N TYR A 171 -12.18 15.06 11.24
CA TYR A 171 -12.13 13.91 12.13
C TYR A 171 -12.48 12.63 11.38
N LEU A 172 -11.58 11.66 11.47
CA LEU A 172 -11.64 10.40 10.75
C LEU A 172 -11.83 9.25 11.74
N PRO A 173 -12.77 8.34 11.51
CA PRO A 173 -12.77 7.05 12.19
C PRO A 173 -11.44 6.33 11.94
N LEU A 174 -10.98 5.54 12.92
CA LEU A 174 -9.72 4.79 12.81
C LEU A 174 -9.64 3.97 11.51
N THR A 175 -10.75 3.33 11.12
CA THR A 175 -10.81 2.51 9.90
C THR A 175 -10.53 3.33 8.65
N VAL A 176 -11.09 4.54 8.54
CA VAL A 176 -10.86 5.45 7.41
C VAL A 176 -9.41 5.94 7.39
N LYS A 177 -8.89 6.34 8.56
CA LYS A 177 -7.49 6.79 8.66
C LYS A 177 -6.51 5.68 8.28
N MET A 178 -6.74 4.47 8.78
CA MET A 178 -5.92 3.30 8.45
C MET A 178 -5.99 2.95 6.97
N PHE A 179 -7.16 3.08 6.34
CA PHE A 179 -7.28 2.89 4.90
C PHE A 179 -6.33 3.81 4.13
N PHE A 180 -6.36 5.13 4.37
CA PHE A 180 -5.46 6.06 3.69
C PHE A 180 -3.98 5.79 3.98
N ILE A 181 -3.61 5.51 5.24
CA ILE A 181 -2.24 5.14 5.60
C ILE A 181 -1.77 3.91 4.81
N LEU A 182 -2.61 2.87 4.74
CA LEU A 182 -2.30 1.62 4.05
C LEU A 182 -2.25 1.79 2.52
N GLN A 183 -3.11 2.64 1.94
CA GLN A 183 -3.05 2.99 0.51
C GLN A 183 -1.72 3.67 0.18
N ILE A 184 -1.35 4.72 0.92
CA ILE A 184 -0.09 5.46 0.70
C ILE A 184 1.11 4.52 0.90
N ALA A 185 1.11 3.75 1.99
CA ALA A 185 2.18 2.81 2.29
C ALA A 185 2.36 1.75 1.19
N TYR A 186 1.27 1.29 0.56
CA TYR A 186 1.36 0.39 -0.59
C TYR A 186 2.08 1.05 -1.77
N TRP A 187 1.81 2.31 -2.09
CA TRP A 187 2.51 2.92 -3.21
C TRP A 187 3.99 3.19 -2.90
N LEU A 188 4.29 3.53 -1.65
CA LEU A 188 5.67 3.77 -1.20
C LEU A 188 6.53 2.51 -1.14
N HIS A 189 5.97 1.31 -0.90
CA HIS A 189 6.78 0.08 -0.79
C HIS A 189 7.47 -0.29 -2.11
N LYS A 190 6.97 0.20 -3.25
CA LYS A 190 7.61 0.01 -4.55
C LYS A 190 8.98 0.71 -4.63
N ILE A 191 9.21 1.77 -3.86
CA ILE A 191 10.48 2.50 -3.86
C ILE A 191 11.64 1.60 -3.38
N PRO A 192 11.59 0.98 -2.18
CA PRO A 192 12.64 0.04 -1.77
C PRO A 192 12.72 -1.17 -2.70
N GLU A 193 11.59 -1.66 -3.25
CA GLU A 193 11.62 -2.74 -4.24
C GLU A 193 12.46 -2.37 -5.47
N LEU A 194 12.26 -1.18 -6.05
CA LEU A 194 13.04 -0.66 -7.17
C LEU A 194 14.52 -0.47 -6.83
N ILE A 195 14.85 -0.18 -5.57
CA ILE A 195 16.24 -0.04 -5.11
C ILE A 195 16.98 -1.39 -5.12
N PHE A 196 16.31 -2.46 -4.73
CA PHE A 196 16.87 -3.81 -4.67
C PHE A 196 16.81 -4.57 -6.01
N GLN A 197 16.12 -4.04 -7.02
CA GLN A 197 16.20 -4.56 -8.38
C GLN A 197 17.55 -4.19 -9.02
N ASN A 198 18.16 -5.13 -9.74
CA ASN A 198 19.35 -4.92 -10.58
C ASN A 198 19.00 -4.10 -11.83
N LEU A 199 18.63 -2.85 -11.63
CA LEU A 199 18.34 -1.88 -12.69
C LEU A 199 19.41 -0.80 -12.73
N THR A 200 19.62 -0.24 -13.92
CA THR A 200 20.41 0.99 -14.07
C THR A 200 19.75 2.15 -13.32
N LYS A 201 20.53 3.19 -13.00
CA LYS A 201 20.01 4.39 -12.31
C LYS A 201 18.89 5.06 -13.10
N GLU A 202 19.02 5.12 -14.42
CA GLU A 202 18.04 5.71 -15.34
C GLU A 202 16.72 4.94 -15.36
N GLU A 203 16.79 3.60 -15.47
CA GLU A 203 15.59 2.75 -15.39
C GLU A 203 14.89 2.86 -14.04
N ARG A 204 15.66 2.96 -12.95
CA ARG A 204 15.11 3.14 -11.61
C ARG A 204 14.34 4.44 -11.48
N ILE A 205 14.91 5.56 -11.95
CA ILE A 205 14.25 6.87 -11.95
C ILE A 205 12.99 6.82 -12.82
N SER A 206 13.08 6.26 -14.02
CA SER A 206 11.93 6.14 -14.93
C SER A 206 10.77 5.35 -14.31
N ARG A 207 11.05 4.18 -13.72
CA ARG A 207 10.03 3.34 -13.07
C ARG A 207 9.46 3.96 -11.79
N ALA A 208 10.29 4.67 -11.03
CA ALA A 208 9.84 5.42 -9.86
C ALA A 208 8.89 6.55 -10.29
N SER A 209 9.30 7.38 -11.26
CA SER A 209 8.48 8.45 -11.83
C SER A 209 7.14 7.93 -12.37
N TYR A 210 7.16 6.80 -13.09
CA TYR A 210 5.93 6.16 -13.56
C TYR A 210 5.02 5.69 -12.41
N THR A 211 5.59 5.18 -11.33
CA THR A 211 4.83 4.78 -10.14
C THR A 211 4.19 5.98 -9.45
N PHE A 212 4.92 7.09 -9.30
CA PHE A 212 4.38 8.34 -8.76
C PHE A 212 3.32 8.96 -9.67
N TYR A 213 3.50 8.88 -10.99
CA TYR A 213 2.49 9.32 -11.96
C TYR A 213 1.20 8.51 -11.81
N ARG A 214 1.27 7.17 -11.70
CA ARG A 214 0.10 6.33 -11.46
C ARG A 214 -0.60 6.64 -10.15
N LEU A 215 0.17 6.83 -9.07
CA LEU A 215 -0.36 7.26 -7.78
C LEU A 215 -1.08 8.60 -7.90
N GLY A 216 -0.43 9.59 -8.52
CA GLY A 216 -1.00 10.92 -8.74
C GLY A 216 -2.29 10.87 -9.54
N MET A 217 -2.33 10.09 -10.63
CA MET A 217 -3.52 9.91 -11.45
C MET A 217 -4.66 9.22 -10.70
N ALA A 218 -4.36 8.17 -9.94
CA ALA A 218 -5.37 7.46 -9.15
C ALA A 218 -5.97 8.36 -8.05
N LEU A 219 -5.13 9.10 -7.32
CA LEU A 219 -5.57 10.05 -6.30
C LEU A 219 -6.35 11.21 -6.93
N TYR A 220 -5.88 11.77 -8.05
CA TYR A 220 -6.55 12.85 -8.76
C TYR A 220 -7.91 12.42 -9.31
N PHE A 221 -8.04 11.18 -9.78
CA PHE A 221 -9.32 10.64 -10.25
C PHE A 221 -10.33 10.49 -9.10
N ILE A 222 -9.91 9.98 -7.94
CA ILE A 222 -10.77 9.89 -6.74
C ILE A 222 -11.20 11.29 -6.28
N GLU A 223 -10.26 12.24 -6.25
CA GLU A 223 -10.55 13.64 -5.93
C GLU A 223 -11.55 14.26 -6.91
N LEU A 224 -11.40 14.00 -8.21
CA LEU A 224 -12.31 14.49 -9.24
C LEU A 224 -13.72 13.92 -9.06
N ILE A 225 -13.86 12.63 -8.74
CA ILE A 225 -15.15 12.01 -8.44
C ILE A 225 -15.77 12.64 -7.19
N SER A 226 -14.98 12.81 -6.12
CA SER A 226 -15.44 13.45 -4.88
C SER A 226 -15.94 14.87 -5.13
N GLN A 227 -15.17 15.70 -5.84
CA GLN A 227 -15.55 17.07 -6.19
C GLN A 227 -16.80 17.09 -7.09
N LEU A 228 -16.90 16.18 -8.07
CA LEU A 228 -18.07 16.08 -8.93
C LEU A 228 -19.32 15.72 -8.12
N MET A 229 -19.23 14.75 -7.22
CA MET A 229 -20.34 14.35 -6.33
C MET A 229 -20.74 15.49 -5.38
N PHE A 230 -19.76 16.19 -4.81
CA PHE A 230 -19.98 17.34 -3.95
C PHE A 230 -20.69 18.48 -4.69
N HIS A 231 -20.18 18.89 -5.85
CA HIS A 231 -20.76 19.97 -6.63
C HIS A 231 -22.13 19.61 -7.22
N LYS A 232 -22.31 18.36 -7.66
CA LYS A 232 -23.61 17.82 -8.08
C LYS A 232 -24.63 17.91 -6.94
N SER A 233 -24.26 17.48 -5.74
CA SER A 233 -25.15 17.54 -4.57
C SER A 233 -25.54 18.98 -4.22
N ARG A 234 -24.58 19.91 -4.28
CA ARG A 234 -24.81 21.34 -4.04
C ARG A 234 -25.70 22.00 -5.11
N LEU A 235 -25.54 21.62 -6.37
CA LEU A 235 -26.40 22.08 -7.46
C LEU A 235 -27.84 21.59 -7.29
N MET A 236 -28.05 20.32 -6.93
CA MET A 236 -29.39 19.78 -6.66
C MET A 236 -30.08 20.51 -5.51
N TYR A 237 -29.34 20.82 -4.45
CA TYR A 237 -29.83 21.60 -3.31
C TYR A 237 -30.30 23.00 -3.73
N TYR A 238 -29.50 23.76 -4.48
CA TYR A 238 -29.89 25.09 -4.94
C TYR A 238 -30.99 25.08 -6.01
N ALA A 239 -31.09 24.02 -6.79
CA ALA A 239 -32.16 23.83 -7.77
C ALA A 239 -33.50 23.42 -7.15
N GLY A 240 -33.60 23.30 -5.82
CA GLY A 240 -34.84 23.01 -5.11
C GLY A 240 -35.28 21.54 -5.18
N TYR A 241 -34.42 20.64 -5.68
CA TYR A 241 -34.69 19.21 -5.64
C TYR A 241 -34.51 18.70 -4.21
N LYS A 242 -35.60 18.27 -3.57
CA LYS A 242 -35.52 17.46 -2.36
C LYS A 242 -34.85 16.14 -2.74
N THR A 243 -33.69 15.87 -2.17
CA THR A 243 -32.98 14.60 -2.31
C THR A 243 -33.95 13.46 -2.02
N PHE A 244 -34.01 12.47 -2.94
CA PHE A 244 -34.90 11.31 -2.94
C PHE A 244 -35.35 10.87 -1.54
N SER A 245 -36.55 11.28 -1.15
CA SER A 245 -37.31 10.74 -0.02
C SER A 245 -38.73 10.45 -0.52
N THR A 246 -38.84 9.56 -1.51
CA THR A 246 -40.07 8.82 -1.80
C THR A 246 -39.74 7.69 -2.76
N PHE A 247 -39.58 6.48 -2.24
CA PHE A 247 -39.97 5.23 -2.89
C PHE A 247 -40.35 4.24 -1.79
N VAL A 248 -41.61 4.34 -1.37
CA VAL A 248 -42.49 3.17 -1.32
C VAL A 248 -42.87 2.84 -2.76
#